data_AF-B7Q8G7-F1
#
_entry.id   AF-B7Q8G7-F1
#
_cell.length_a   1.000
_cell.length_b   1.000
_cell.length_c   1.000
_cell.angle_alpha   90.00
_cell.angle_beta   90.00
_cell.angle_gamma   90.00
#
_symmetry.space_group_name_H-M   'P 1'
#
loop_
_entity.id
_entity.type
_entity.pdbx_description
1 polymer ?
#
loop_
_entity_poly.entity_id
_entity_poly.type
_entity_poly.pdbx_seq_one_letter_code
_entity_poly.pdbx_strand_id
1 'polypeptide(L)'
;MVLSGLDPVDGSKGVDPRSAALVADWVQQSKAPVVSVDPPPRGGTASALLTPQWVLMPVLPLAVEPRVAAAAGLYLCDVGVPRKVFKDAGVEYASPFGSKFVVALHAKGK
;
A
#
# COMPACT_ATOMS: atom_id res chain seq x y z
N MET A 1 15.63 -6.40 -2.76
CA MET A 1 14.34 -5.70 -2.54
C MET A 1 13.25 -6.76 -2.55
N VAL A 2 12.32 -6.71 -1.61
CA VAL A 2 11.14 -7.59 -1.56
C VAL A 2 9.92 -6.79 -1.99
N LEU A 3 9.12 -7.35 -2.91
CA LEU A 3 7.82 -6.81 -3.30
C LEU A 3 6.74 -7.60 -2.55
N SER A 4 5.97 -6.92 -1.70
CA SER A 4 4.88 -7.52 -0.94
C SER A 4 3.54 -7.12 -1.53
N GLY A 5 2.81 -8.10 -2.07
CA GLY A 5 1.41 -8.00 -2.49
C GLY A 5 0.60 -9.19 -1.95
N LEU A 6 0.94 -9.63 -0.73
CA LEU A 6 0.53 -10.91 -0.17
C LEU A 6 -0.91 -10.92 0.36
N ASP A 7 -1.46 -9.75 0.68
CA ASP A 7 -2.74 -9.65 1.34
C ASP A 7 -3.87 -9.41 0.30
N PRO A 8 -4.95 -10.22 0.32
CA PRO A 8 -6.12 -9.98 -0.51
C PRO A 8 -6.88 -8.73 -0.05
N VAL A 9 -7.37 -7.95 -1.02
CA VAL A 9 -8.11 -6.69 -0.78
C VAL A 9 -9.53 -6.94 -0.24
N ASP A 10 -10.11 -8.11 -0.50
CA ASP A 10 -11.53 -8.40 -0.28
C ASP A 10 -11.84 -9.09 1.07
N GLY A 11 -10.83 -9.33 1.92
CA GLY A 11 -11.01 -10.06 3.18
C GLY A 11 -11.45 -11.52 2.99
N SER A 12 -11.39 -12.06 1.76
CA SER A 12 -11.52 -13.49 1.51
C SER A 12 -10.40 -14.24 2.23
N LYS A 13 -10.62 -15.54 2.55
CA LYS A 13 -9.80 -16.37 3.45
C LYS A 13 -8.36 -15.87 3.49
N GLY A 14 -8.04 -15.13 4.55
CA GLY A 14 -6.74 -14.49 4.70
C GLY A 14 -5.62 -15.49 4.49
N VAL A 15 -4.44 -14.99 4.07
CA VAL A 15 -3.24 -15.83 3.96
C VAL A 15 -3.12 -16.70 5.20
N ASP A 16 -2.91 -18.01 4.99
CA ASP A 16 -2.70 -18.94 6.08
C ASP A 16 -1.67 -18.35 7.07
N PRO A 17 -2.01 -18.15 8.36
CA PRO A 17 -1.17 -17.41 9.28
C PRO A 17 0.24 -18.00 9.44
N ARG A 18 0.40 -19.31 9.27
CA ARG A 18 1.70 -19.99 9.33
C ARG A 18 2.55 -19.65 8.11
N SER A 19 1.95 -19.70 6.93
CA SER A 19 2.58 -19.30 5.68
C SER A 19 2.98 -17.82 5.70
N ALA A 20 2.11 -16.95 6.22
CA ALA A 20 2.42 -15.53 6.41
C ALA A 20 3.61 -15.30 7.35
N ALA A 21 3.66 -16.02 8.48
CA ALA A 21 4.77 -15.94 9.43
C ALA A 21 6.09 -16.43 8.83
N LEU A 22 6.09 -17.57 8.12
CA LEU A 22 7.28 -18.11 7.46
C LEU A 22 7.85 -17.13 6.42
N VAL A 23 6.98 -16.52 5.62
CA VAL A 23 7.39 -15.51 4.63
C VAL A 23 7.93 -14.26 5.35
N ALA A 24 7.28 -13.80 6.42
CA ALA A 24 7.75 -12.65 7.18
C ALA A 24 9.14 -12.88 7.80
N ASP A 25 9.38 -14.06 8.37
CA ASP A 25 10.67 -14.45 8.92
C ASP A 25 11.76 -14.47 7.83
N TRP A 26 11.45 -15.02 6.66
CA TRP A 26 12.37 -15.01 5.52
C TRP A 26 12.69 -13.58 5.06
N VAL A 27 11.68 -12.71 4.96
CA VAL A 27 11.88 -11.30 4.60
C VAL A 27 12.78 -10.61 5.62
N GLN A 28 12.53 -10.80 6.92
CA GLN A 28 13.32 -10.20 8.00
C GLN A 28 14.77 -10.68 7.98
N GLN A 29 15.00 -11.97 7.73
CA GLN A 29 16.35 -12.55 7.62
C GLN A 29 17.10 -12.05 6.37
N SER A 30 16.38 -11.77 5.28
CA SER A 30 16.98 -11.28 4.04
C SER A 30 17.61 -9.89 4.18
N LYS A 31 17.17 -9.10 5.17
CA LYS A 31 17.53 -7.68 5.36
C LYS A 31 17.29 -6.80 4.13
N ALA A 32 16.53 -7.30 3.15
CA ALA A 32 16.23 -6.56 1.95
C ALA A 32 15.20 -5.46 2.24
N PRO A 33 15.31 -4.29 1.60
CA PRO A 33 14.27 -3.27 1.72
C PRO A 33 12.96 -3.79 1.13
N VAL A 34 11.86 -3.50 1.80
CA VAL A 34 10.52 -3.99 1.47
C VAL A 34 9.69 -2.86 0.85
N VAL A 35 9.11 -3.13 -0.31
CA VAL A 35 8.07 -2.31 -0.92
C VAL A 35 6.76 -3.06 -0.81
N SER A 36 5.75 -2.47 -0.18
CA SER A 36 4.39 -3.00 -0.21
C SER A 36 3.63 -2.39 -1.38
N VAL A 37 3.02 -3.22 -2.22
CA VAL A 37 2.20 -2.80 -3.36
C VAL A 37 0.75 -3.10 -3.02
N ASP A 38 -0.09 -2.08 -3.07
CA ASP A 38 -1.54 -2.17 -2.78
C ASP A 38 -1.86 -2.96 -1.49
N PRO A 39 -1.28 -2.59 -0.34
CA PRO A 39 -1.59 -3.29 0.91
C PRO A 39 -3.06 -3.08 1.30
N PRO A 40 -3.68 -4.02 2.02
CA PRO A 40 -5.04 -3.85 2.51
C PRO A 40 -5.15 -2.60 3.39
N PRO A 41 -6.27 -1.87 3.32
CA PRO A 41 -6.59 -0.84 4.30
C PRO A 41 -6.59 -1.49 5.70
N ARG A 42 -5.96 -0.85 6.70
CA ARG A 42 -5.89 -1.24 8.13
C ARG A 42 -6.29 -2.68 8.50
N GLY A 43 -5.35 -3.43 9.09
CA GLY A 43 -5.64 -4.74 9.69
C GLY A 43 -5.31 -5.98 8.85
N GLY A 44 -4.53 -5.83 7.77
CA GLY A 44 -4.00 -6.97 7.00
C GLY A 44 -2.91 -7.75 7.71
N THR A 45 -2.88 -9.07 7.50
CA THR A 45 -1.94 -10.00 8.17
C THR A 45 -0.49 -9.72 7.77
N ALA A 46 -0.18 -9.52 6.49
CA ALA A 46 1.18 -9.18 6.07
C ALA A 46 1.54 -7.75 6.47
N SER A 47 0.59 -6.81 6.44
CA SER A 47 0.82 -5.45 6.94
C SER A 47 1.08 -5.38 8.45
N ALA A 48 0.67 -6.39 9.22
CA ALA A 48 0.98 -6.51 10.64
C ALA A 48 2.37 -7.11 10.90
N LEU A 49 2.82 -8.03 10.04
CA LEU A 49 4.07 -8.77 10.21
C LEU A 49 5.28 -8.10 9.55
N LEU A 50 5.07 -7.31 8.49
CA LEU A 50 6.14 -6.64 7.75
C LEU A 50 6.25 -5.16 8.13
N THR A 51 7.46 -4.61 8.01
CA THR A 51 7.71 -3.17 8.15
C THR A 51 8.23 -2.64 6.81
N PRO A 52 7.34 -2.17 5.91
CA PRO A 52 7.76 -1.71 4.59
C PRO A 52 8.56 -0.42 4.69
N GLN A 53 9.58 -0.29 3.84
CA GLN A 53 10.31 0.97 3.65
C GLN A 53 9.54 1.91 2.72
N TRP A 54 8.77 1.33 1.78
CA TRP A 54 7.93 2.07 0.87
C TRP A 54 6.59 1.40 0.67
N VAL A 55 5.55 2.20 0.45
CA VAL A 55 4.20 1.74 0.12
C VAL A 55 3.76 2.39 -1.18
N LEU A 56 3.35 1.57 -2.14
CA LEU A 56 2.82 2.01 -3.44
C LEU A 56 1.31 1.74 -3.47
N MET A 57 0.53 2.81 -3.53
CA MET A 57 -0.94 2.78 -3.51
C MET A 57 -1.48 3.11 -4.91
N PRO A 58 -2.38 2.30 -5.47
CA PRO A 58 -2.98 2.61 -6.76
C PRO A 58 -4.13 3.61 -6.61
N VAL A 59 -4.28 4.51 -7.59
CA VAL A 59 -5.47 5.37 -7.77
C VAL A 59 -5.67 6.46 -6.71
N LEU A 60 -6.02 6.08 -5.48
CA LEU A 60 -6.28 6.97 -4.34
C LEU A 60 -5.49 6.52 -3.10
N PRO A 61 -5.15 7.43 -2.18
CA PRO A 61 -4.44 7.06 -0.95
C PRO A 61 -5.24 6.03 -0.14
N LEU A 62 -4.60 4.92 0.21
CA LEU A 62 -5.16 3.90 1.09
C LEU A 62 -5.10 4.37 2.55
N ALA A 63 -6.05 3.91 3.37
CA ALA A 63 -6.00 4.10 4.81
C ALA A 63 -4.91 3.19 5.42
N VAL A 64 -3.67 3.66 5.36
CA VAL A 64 -2.51 2.97 5.94
C VAL A 64 -2.51 3.08 7.46
N GLU A 65 -1.94 2.07 8.12
CA GLU A 65 -1.73 2.09 9.58
C GLU A 65 -0.83 3.28 9.99
N PRO A 66 -1.12 3.98 11.10
CA PRO A 66 -0.32 5.12 11.55
C PRO A 66 1.17 4.80 11.72
N ARG A 67 1.49 3.58 12.19
CA ARG A 67 2.87 3.09 12.31
C ARG A 67 3.58 3.04 10.96
N VAL A 68 2.89 2.56 9.92
CA VAL A 68 3.44 2.47 8.56
C VAL A 68 3.57 3.88 7.96
N ALA A 69 2.54 4.72 8.11
CA ALA A 69 2.56 6.10 7.62
C ALA A 69 3.71 6.94 8.22
N ALA A 70 4.12 6.65 9.45
CA ALA A 70 5.21 7.34 10.13
C ALA A 70 6.62 6.83 9.75
N ALA A 71 6.73 5.59 9.25
CA ALA A 71 8.01 4.92 9.03
C ALA A 71 8.34 4.67 7.55
N ALA A 72 7.34 4.61 6.67
CA ALA A 72 7.49 4.28 5.26
C ALA A 72 7.35 5.52 4.37
N GLY A 73 8.07 5.53 3.24
CA GLY A 73 7.76 6.46 2.15
C GLY A 73 6.48 6.04 1.45
N LEU A 74 5.50 6.95 1.38
CA LEU A 74 4.20 6.69 0.78
C LEU A 74 4.18 7.22 -0.66
N TYR A 75 3.70 6.40 -1.59
CA TYR A 75 3.61 6.75 -3.00
C TYR A 75 2.24 6.42 -3.55
N LEU A 76 1.73 7.31 -4.39
CA LEU A 76 0.52 7.10 -5.17
C LEU A 76 0.93 6.77 -6.62
N CYS A 77 0.25 5.81 -7.25
CA CYS A 77 0.47 5.38 -8.63
C CYS A 77 -0.78 5.60 -9.48
N ASP A 78 -0.61 6.25 -10.63
CA ASP A 78 -1.64 6.38 -11.65
C ASP A 78 -1.67 5.10 -12.50
N VAL A 79 -2.81 4.42 -12.48
CA VAL A 79 -3.07 3.22 -13.30
C VAL A 79 -4.05 3.51 -14.44
N GLY A 80 -4.32 4.79 -14.73
CA GLY A 80 -5.13 5.21 -15.87
C GLY A 80 -6.64 5.21 -15.62
N VAL A 81 -7.08 5.36 -14.37
CA VAL A 81 -8.51 5.41 -14.03
C VAL A 81 -9.17 6.68 -14.62
N PRO A 82 -10.17 6.56 -15.51
CA PRO A 82 -10.80 7.73 -16.11
C PRO A 82 -11.52 8.61 -15.09
N ARG A 83 -11.49 9.93 -15.29
CA ARG A 83 -12.21 10.91 -14.44
C ARG A 83 -13.69 10.60 -14.26
N LYS A 84 -14.33 10.00 -15.27
CA LYS A 84 -15.74 9.59 -15.22
C LYS A 84 -16.01 8.58 -14.10
N VAL A 85 -15.08 7.64 -13.85
CA VAL A 85 -15.24 6.62 -12.80
C VAL A 85 -15.36 7.28 -11.42
N PHE A 86 -14.53 8.29 -11.13
CA PHE A 86 -14.64 9.06 -9.88
C PHE A 86 -15.95 9.84 -9.79
N LYS A 87 -16.36 10.50 -10.89
CA LYS A 87 -17.63 11.23 -10.96
C LYS A 87 -18.84 10.32 -10.72
N ASP A 88 -18.84 9.14 -11.34
CA ASP A 88 -19.90 8.13 -11.17
C ASP A 88 -19.94 7.61 -9.72
N ALA A 89 -18.79 7.56 -9.03
CA ALA A 89 -18.68 7.22 -7.60
C ALA A 89 -18.97 8.41 -6.65
N GLY A 90 -19.34 9.59 -7.15
CA GLY A 90 -19.60 10.78 -6.33
C GLY A 90 -18.34 11.45 -5.77
N VAL A 91 -17.16 11.14 -6.31
CA VAL A 91 -15.88 11.73 -5.91
C VAL A 91 -15.50 12.85 -6.86
N GLU A 92 -15.36 14.07 -6.33
CA GLU A 92 -14.75 15.17 -7.08
C GLU A 92 -13.23 14.94 -7.18
N TYR A 93 -12.77 14.58 -8.37
CA TYR A 93 -11.38 14.16 -8.60
C TYR A 93 -10.63 15.15 -9.49
N ALA A 94 -9.49 15.63 -8.97
CA ALA A 94 -8.44 16.27 -9.73
C ALA A 94 -7.17 15.41 -9.66
N SER A 95 -6.54 15.17 -10.81
CA SER A 95 -5.33 14.33 -10.85
C SER A 95 -4.19 14.98 -10.07
N PRO A 96 -3.60 14.28 -9.07
CA PRO A 96 -2.45 14.79 -8.32
C PRO A 96 -1.11 14.55 -9.05
N PHE A 97 -1.13 13.89 -10.21
CA PHE A 97 0.06 13.32 -10.82
C PHE A 97 0.83 14.28 -11.74
N GLY A 98 0.19 15.33 -12.27
CA GLY A 98 0.81 16.24 -13.23
C GLY A 98 1.35 15.48 -14.45
N SER A 99 2.65 15.58 -14.71
CA SER A 99 3.35 14.88 -15.80
C SER A 99 3.98 13.54 -15.38
N LYS A 100 3.72 13.05 -14.16
CA LYS A 100 4.29 11.81 -13.61
C LYS A 100 3.22 10.72 -13.55
N PHE A 101 3.65 9.47 -13.33
CA PHE A 101 2.76 8.34 -13.00
C PHE A 101 2.84 7.94 -11.53
N VAL A 102 3.90 8.37 -10.82
CA VAL A 102 4.08 8.09 -9.39
C VAL A 102 4.42 9.40 -8.68
N VAL A 103 3.73 9.67 -7.57
CA VAL A 103 3.97 10.85 -6.72
C VAL A 103 4.14 10.44 -5.26
N ALA A 104 5.02 11.13 -4.54
CA ALA A 104 5.17 10.92 -3.11
C ALA A 104 4.01 11.59 -2.35
N LEU A 105 3.53 10.92 -1.31
CA LEU A 105 2.59 11.46 -0.35
C LEU A 105 3.31 11.72 0.96
N HIS A 106 2.94 12.81 1.63
CA HIS A 106 3.44 13.16 2.95
C HIS A 106 2.25 13.27 3.89
N ALA A 107 2.41 12.71 5.10
CA ALA A 107 1.42 12.95 6.15
C ALA A 107 1.31 14.46 6.39
N LYS A 108 0.07 14.94 6.58
CA LYS A 108 -0.14 16.35 6.92
C LYS A 108 0.61 16.63 8.22
N GLY A 109 1.62 17.51 8.16
CA GLY A 109 2.30 18.00 9.35
C GLY A 109 1.29 18.60 10.33
N LYS A 110 1.55 18.45 11.62
CA LYS A 110 0.78 19.16 12.65
C LYS A 110 0.90 20.67 12.46
#